data_AF-A0A843AB28-F1
#
_entry.id   AF-A0A843AB28-F1
#
_cell.length_a   1.000
_cell.length_b   1.000
_cell.length_c   1.000
_cell.angle_alpha   90.00
_cell.angle_beta   90.00
_cell.angle_gamma   90.00
#
_symmetry.space_group_name_H-M   'P 1'
#
loop_
_entity.id
_entity.type
_entity.pdbx_description
1 polymer ?
#
loop_
_entity_poly.entity_id
_entity_poly.type
_entity_poly.pdbx_seq_one_letter_code
_entity_poly.pdbx_strand_id
1 'polypeptide(L)'
;MFSIFNDNFSKLELAKFDDNYSVDKCFDDSYSNDKCFDDSSSDDNRFNNSYFSNNLDYNLDYNLNNITYNLNIKNHLDYYQKIEEFTEIVLSKPRMFIEDIILDYKEFLTKNPVENVYIDSFFEEYILELLYFGVLWKLYIKNALNLDPFYQKILAKLSNLRNKKELIGSSYKVQIDEIRGILATKFLFNNNGNKNTNNTNNTDNNKDNNTDNNGNNKDINKVDVSESIENNEINLINLKIDLLLKYLEATGDYKESLKHLNIWKEFFLNKDENTLKSYFKSIMSFVSFFEDYAKKELHIYTSNVESFKESYLEYHLNNEDIIFCGRSELEYHINLFGAEVMNKIFQKSFKARKKRVLLLPTCMRIPKTHKCNAVNDKLGLRCTSCNNNCNIGEITKNLNGNYNYKDNNHEDYNYEDYNHEDNDCNDEIPVYIVSHSSSILSNLTNDDKTNVSIIGVACINNLIEGGWKISSHGIPPQCVILDYVGCKKHWTPKNIQTTINFNKLQNTV
;
A
#
# COMPACT_ATOMS: atom_id res chain seq x y z
N MET A 1 10.56 -31.65 -12.35
CA MET A 1 10.55 -30.28 -11.79
C MET A 1 11.89 -29.57 -11.99
N PHE A 2 13.04 -30.18 -11.66
CA PHE A 2 14.37 -29.62 -11.94
C PHE A 2 14.71 -29.41 -13.44
N SER A 3 14.15 -30.19 -14.38
CA SER A 3 14.45 -30.01 -15.82
C SER A 3 13.72 -28.83 -16.47
N ILE A 4 12.55 -28.42 -15.97
CA ILE A 4 11.81 -27.24 -16.48
C ILE A 4 12.47 -25.93 -15.98
N PHE A 5 13.10 -25.97 -14.80
CA PHE A 5 13.82 -24.81 -14.24
C PHE A 5 15.12 -24.48 -15.00
N ASN A 6 15.86 -25.47 -15.52
CA ASN A 6 17.11 -25.22 -16.24
C ASN A 6 16.90 -24.73 -17.69
N ASP A 7 15.88 -25.22 -18.39
CA ASP A 7 15.65 -24.88 -19.81
C ASP A 7 15.09 -23.45 -19.99
N ASN A 8 14.41 -22.89 -18.99
CA ASN A 8 13.88 -21.53 -19.04
C ASN A 8 14.89 -20.48 -18.55
N PHE A 9 15.74 -20.81 -17.56
CA PHE A 9 16.78 -19.89 -17.08
C PHE A 9 17.91 -19.69 -18.10
N SER A 10 18.30 -20.74 -18.81
CA SER A 10 19.32 -20.68 -19.86
C SER A 10 18.87 -19.85 -21.09
N LYS A 11 17.56 -19.80 -21.36
CA LYS A 11 16.99 -18.90 -22.40
C LYS A 11 16.99 -17.42 -22.00
N LEU A 12 16.97 -17.11 -20.70
CA LEU A 12 17.05 -15.73 -20.18
C LEU A 12 18.48 -15.16 -20.19
N GLU A 13 19.51 -16.00 -20.08
CA GLU A 13 20.92 -15.57 -20.14
C GLU A 13 21.47 -15.36 -21.56
N LEU A 14 20.82 -15.92 -22.59
CA LEU A 14 21.30 -15.89 -23.98
C LEU A 14 20.75 -14.74 -24.84
N ALA A 15 19.84 -13.92 -24.32
CA ALA A 15 19.34 -12.75 -25.04
C ALA A 15 20.35 -11.59 -24.99
N LYS A 16 21.36 -11.62 -25.86
CA LYS A 16 22.06 -10.42 -26.30
C LYS A 16 21.08 -9.62 -27.16
N PHE A 17 20.59 -8.50 -26.65
CA PHE A 17 19.68 -7.63 -27.40
C PHE A 17 20.50 -6.74 -28.34
N ASP A 18 20.38 -7.00 -29.63
CA ASP A 18 20.81 -6.07 -30.68
C ASP A 18 19.87 -4.85 -30.69
N ASP A 19 20.47 -3.67 -30.66
CA ASP A 19 19.80 -2.38 -30.82
C ASP A 19 19.25 -2.27 -32.24
N ASN A 20 17.92 -2.28 -32.35
CA ASN A 20 17.07 -1.56 -33.32
C ASN A 20 15.73 -2.29 -33.37
N TYR A 21 14.62 -1.66 -32.95
CA TYR A 21 13.36 -1.70 -33.70
C TYR A 21 12.31 -0.75 -33.09
N SER A 22 11.50 -0.21 -34.00
CA SER A 22 10.60 0.93 -33.89
C SER A 22 9.35 0.70 -33.05
N VAL A 23 8.88 1.81 -32.48
CA VAL A 23 7.57 2.04 -31.87
C VAL A 23 6.44 1.65 -32.85
N ASP A 24 5.56 0.71 -32.46
CA ASP A 24 4.12 0.74 -32.70
C ASP A 24 3.39 -0.55 -32.26
N LYS A 25 2.33 -0.39 -31.45
CA LYS A 25 0.99 -1.04 -31.50
C LYS A 25 0.37 -1.33 -30.13
N CYS A 26 -0.67 -0.55 -29.85
CA CYS A 26 -2.00 -0.89 -29.33
C CYS A 26 -2.15 -1.89 -28.18
N PHE A 27 -2.72 -1.39 -27.07
CA PHE A 27 -3.40 -2.18 -26.04
C PHE A 27 -4.76 -2.67 -26.57
N ASP A 28 -4.82 -3.91 -27.04
CA ASP A 28 -6.06 -4.67 -27.20
C ASP A 28 -6.18 -5.67 -26.04
N ASP A 29 -7.04 -5.38 -25.07
CA ASP A 29 -7.48 -6.35 -24.07
C ASP A 29 -8.59 -7.24 -24.66
N SER A 30 -8.20 -8.18 -25.53
CA SER A 30 -9.08 -9.24 -26.02
C SER A 30 -8.95 -10.50 -25.16
N TYR A 31 -9.90 -10.70 -24.23
CA TYR A 31 -10.33 -12.04 -23.85
C TYR A 31 -11.85 -12.06 -23.89
N SER A 32 -12.36 -12.54 -25.04
CA SER A 32 -13.73 -12.93 -25.28
C SER A 32 -13.94 -14.36 -24.81
N ASN A 33 -14.93 -14.55 -23.94
CA ASN A 33 -15.98 -15.55 -24.09
C ASN A 33 -16.87 -15.39 -22.85
N ASP A 34 -18.08 -14.87 -23.06
CA ASP A 34 -19.30 -15.49 -22.54
C ASP A 34 -20.53 -14.76 -23.08
N LYS A 35 -21.52 -15.56 -23.49
CA LYS A 35 -22.71 -15.20 -24.25
C LYS A 35 -23.63 -14.29 -23.42
N CYS A 36 -24.01 -13.17 -24.03
CA CYS A 36 -25.07 -12.29 -23.56
C CYS A 36 -26.43 -12.98 -23.65
N PHE A 37 -27.25 -12.84 -22.60
CA PHE A 37 -28.70 -12.90 -22.71
C PHE A 37 -29.20 -11.46 -22.70
N ASP A 38 -29.93 -11.11 -23.77
CA ASP A 38 -30.63 -9.85 -23.93
C ASP A 38 -31.84 -9.81 -22.99
N ASP A 39 -32.10 -8.65 -22.40
CA ASP A 39 -33.48 -8.21 -22.18
C ASP A 39 -33.54 -6.67 -22.22
N SER A 40 -34.32 -6.21 -23.19
CA SER A 40 -34.66 -4.82 -23.47
C SER A 40 -35.83 -4.35 -22.61
N SER A 41 -35.76 -3.16 -22.03
CA SER A 41 -36.93 -2.27 -21.93
C SER A 41 -36.52 -0.81 -21.68
N SER A 42 -37.39 0.06 -22.20
CA SER A 42 -37.24 1.47 -22.54
C SER A 42 -37.70 2.45 -21.46
N ASP A 43 -37.16 3.67 -21.54
CA ASP A 43 -37.72 4.99 -21.23
C ASP A 43 -38.33 5.26 -19.83
N ASP A 44 -37.80 6.26 -19.10
CA ASP A 44 -38.28 7.66 -19.21
C ASP A 44 -37.55 8.62 -18.25
N ASN A 45 -37.28 9.83 -18.74
CA ASN A 45 -36.70 10.95 -18.01
C ASN A 45 -37.69 11.57 -17.02
N ARG A 46 -37.31 11.72 -15.73
CA ARG A 46 -37.75 12.84 -14.88
C ARG A 46 -36.74 13.13 -13.76
N PHE A 47 -36.28 14.38 -13.75
CA PHE A 47 -35.40 15.01 -12.76
C PHE A 47 -35.94 14.90 -11.32
N ASN A 48 -35.06 14.58 -10.37
CA ASN A 48 -35.17 15.02 -8.98
C ASN A 48 -33.79 15.02 -8.27
N ASN A 49 -33.46 16.16 -7.65
CA ASN A 49 -32.23 16.47 -6.92
C ASN A 49 -32.16 15.80 -5.53
N SER A 50 -32.06 14.47 -5.47
CA SER A 50 -31.89 13.74 -4.18
C SER A 50 -30.91 12.54 -4.23
N TYR A 51 -30.08 12.43 -5.27
CA TYR A 51 -29.27 11.22 -5.54
C TYR A 51 -27.88 11.15 -4.89
N PHE A 52 -27.65 11.79 -3.73
CA PHE A 52 -26.40 11.59 -2.96
C PHE A 52 -26.52 10.67 -1.74
N SER A 53 -27.68 10.02 -1.52
CA SER A 53 -27.88 9.19 -0.33
C SER A 53 -28.44 7.78 -0.55
N ASN A 54 -28.70 7.32 -1.79
CA ASN A 54 -29.46 6.08 -1.99
C ASN A 54 -28.97 5.08 -3.05
N ASN A 55 -27.73 5.18 -3.57
CA ASN A 55 -27.19 4.12 -4.45
C ASN A 55 -26.46 3.00 -3.67
N LEU A 56 -27.08 2.49 -2.61
CA LEU A 56 -27.05 1.05 -2.35
C LEU A 56 -28.44 0.54 -2.75
N ASP A 57 -28.61 0.25 -4.04
CA ASP A 57 -29.68 -0.65 -4.46
C ASP A 57 -29.39 -1.99 -3.80
N TYR A 58 -30.15 -2.29 -2.75
CA TYR A 58 -30.09 -3.52 -1.94
C TYR A 58 -30.54 -4.78 -2.72
N ASN A 59 -30.45 -4.78 -4.05
CA ASN A 59 -30.96 -5.83 -4.93
C ASN A 59 -29.89 -6.52 -5.78
N LEU A 60 -28.61 -6.44 -5.40
CA LEU A 60 -27.66 -7.49 -5.75
C LEU A 60 -27.09 -8.11 -4.47
N ASP A 61 -27.34 -9.41 -4.34
CA ASP A 61 -26.81 -10.36 -3.36
C ASP A 61 -25.28 -10.51 -3.50
N TYR A 62 -24.55 -9.40 -3.43
CA TYR A 62 -23.10 -9.40 -3.34
C TYR A 62 -22.73 -9.84 -1.94
N ASN A 63 -22.11 -11.01 -1.84
CA ASN A 63 -21.57 -11.55 -0.60
C ASN A 63 -20.60 -10.53 0.02
N LEU A 64 -21.06 -9.81 1.05
CA LEU A 64 -20.31 -8.76 1.78
C LEU A 64 -18.93 -9.25 2.25
N ASN A 65 -18.76 -10.57 2.37
CA ASN A 65 -17.53 -11.26 2.72
C ASN A 65 -16.34 -10.89 1.83
N ASN A 66 -16.55 -10.41 0.60
CA ASN A 66 -15.47 -10.08 -0.34
C ASN A 66 -14.98 -8.63 -0.25
N ILE A 67 -15.59 -7.79 0.60
CA ILE A 67 -15.21 -6.39 0.79
C ILE A 67 -14.41 -6.26 2.08
N THR A 68 -13.09 -6.12 2.01
CA THR A 68 -12.23 -6.11 3.22
C THR A 68 -12.51 -4.92 4.15
N TYR A 69 -12.89 -3.78 3.58
CA TYR A 69 -13.20 -2.57 4.34
C TYR A 69 -14.30 -1.74 3.68
N ASN A 70 -15.02 -0.96 4.48
CA ASN A 70 -16.03 -0.02 4.02
C ASN A 70 -16.04 1.22 4.92
N LEU A 71 -15.82 2.40 4.35
CA LEU A 71 -15.80 3.69 5.05
C LEU A 71 -17.22 4.29 5.21
N ASN A 72 -18.19 3.81 4.41
CA ASN A 72 -19.58 4.29 4.38
C ASN A 72 -20.47 3.50 5.35
N ILE A 73 -20.22 3.64 6.65
CA ILE A 73 -20.98 2.94 7.69
C ILE A 73 -22.10 3.85 8.21
N LYS A 74 -23.36 3.43 8.05
CA LYS A 74 -24.52 4.18 8.55
C LYS A 74 -24.43 4.33 10.07
N ASN A 75 -24.59 5.55 10.58
CA ASN A 75 -24.62 5.96 12.00
C ASN A 75 -23.27 6.23 12.71
N HIS A 76 -22.15 6.34 11.99
CA HIS A 76 -20.86 6.73 12.59
C HIS A 76 -20.43 8.15 12.17
N LEU A 77 -19.53 8.76 12.96
CA LEU A 77 -18.82 9.98 12.59
C LEU A 77 -18.25 9.84 11.17
N ASP A 78 -18.16 10.97 10.44
CA ASP A 78 -17.45 11.01 9.16
C ASP A 78 -16.06 10.38 9.34
N TYR A 79 -15.73 9.39 8.49
CA TYR A 79 -14.47 8.66 8.58
C TYR A 79 -13.25 9.59 8.61
N TYR A 80 -13.27 10.69 7.85
CA TYR A 80 -12.13 11.61 7.78
C TYR A 80 -11.96 12.41 9.07
N GLN A 81 -13.05 12.80 9.72
CA GLN A 81 -12.97 13.36 11.06
C GLN A 81 -12.41 12.33 12.04
N LYS A 82 -12.88 11.08 11.95
CA LYS A 82 -12.44 10.01 12.85
C LYS A 82 -10.96 9.68 12.72
N ILE A 83 -10.43 9.57 11.50
CA ILE A 83 -9.02 9.27 11.27
C ILE A 83 -8.12 10.43 11.66
N GLU A 84 -8.58 11.68 11.50
CA GLU A 84 -7.86 12.86 11.96
C GLU A 84 -7.72 12.86 13.49
N GLU A 85 -8.83 12.70 14.22
CA GLU A 85 -8.83 12.60 15.69
C GLU A 85 -7.97 11.44 16.19
N PHE A 86 -8.08 10.27 15.55
CA PHE A 86 -7.25 9.11 15.85
C PHE A 86 -5.76 9.41 15.66
N THR A 87 -5.41 10.05 14.55
CA THR A 87 -4.02 10.36 14.19
C THR A 87 -3.40 11.34 15.18
N GLU A 88 -4.13 12.38 15.60
CA GLU A 88 -3.67 13.32 16.64
C GLU A 88 -3.35 12.59 17.96
N ILE A 89 -4.21 11.66 18.37
CA ILE A 89 -3.99 10.90 19.59
C ILE A 89 -2.75 10.01 19.47
N VAL A 90 -2.57 9.31 18.35
CA VAL A 90 -1.37 8.47 18.14
C VAL A 90 -0.09 9.33 18.10
N LEU A 91 -0.11 10.47 17.38
CA LEU A 91 1.02 11.39 17.29
C LEU A 91 1.35 12.09 18.63
N SER A 92 0.43 12.10 19.59
CA SER A 92 0.69 12.62 20.95
C SER A 92 1.43 11.63 21.87
N LYS A 93 1.48 10.35 21.53
CA LYS A 93 2.08 9.29 22.36
C LYS A 93 3.59 9.05 22.26
N PRO A 94 4.36 9.52 21.26
CA PRO A 94 5.79 9.23 21.15
C PRO A 94 6.58 9.53 22.42
N ARG A 95 6.25 10.61 23.15
CA ARG A 95 6.86 10.97 24.44
C ARG A 95 6.86 9.83 25.47
N MET A 96 5.84 8.99 25.43
CA MET A 96 5.67 7.88 26.37
C MET A 96 6.39 6.60 25.92
N PHE A 97 6.85 6.53 24.67
CA PHE A 97 7.34 5.29 24.08
C PHE A 97 8.65 5.45 23.29
N ILE A 98 8.66 6.27 22.24
CA ILE A 98 9.68 6.24 21.19
C ILE A 98 10.33 7.59 20.87
N GLU A 99 9.97 8.69 21.55
CA GLU A 99 10.52 10.02 21.27
C GLU A 99 12.05 10.04 21.36
N ASP A 100 12.63 9.43 22.40
CA ASP A 100 14.09 9.36 22.57
C ASP A 100 14.78 8.64 21.39
N ILE A 101 14.15 7.60 20.85
CA ILE A 101 14.66 6.85 19.69
C ILE A 101 14.67 7.74 18.45
N ILE A 102 13.61 8.52 18.23
CA ILE A 102 13.49 9.43 17.09
C ILE A 102 14.50 10.58 17.21
N LEU A 103 14.71 11.10 18.42
CA LEU A 103 15.70 12.16 18.65
C LEU A 103 17.13 11.66 18.38
N ASP A 104 17.46 10.46 18.83
CA ASP A 104 18.75 9.84 18.52
C ASP A 104 18.89 9.54 17.02
N TYR A 105 17.82 9.07 16.37
CA TYR A 105 17.81 8.88 14.91
C TYR A 105 18.06 10.19 14.15
N LYS A 106 17.46 11.31 14.58
CA LYS A 106 17.73 12.64 14.01
C LYS A 106 19.18 13.06 14.17
N GLU A 107 19.78 12.80 15.33
CA GLU A 107 21.21 13.05 15.55
C GLU A 107 22.08 12.19 14.62
N PHE A 108 21.73 10.92 14.46
CA PHE A 108 22.40 10.01 13.51
C PHE A 108 22.36 10.54 12.08
N LEU A 109 21.20 10.98 11.58
CA LEU A 109 21.04 11.53 10.23
C LEU A 109 21.85 12.82 10.02
N THR A 110 22.00 13.63 11.07
CA THR A 110 22.82 14.85 11.02
C THR A 110 24.30 14.52 10.83
N LYS A 111 24.77 13.40 11.40
CA LYS A 111 26.16 12.91 11.27
C LYS A 111 26.38 12.09 10.00
N ASN A 112 25.34 11.46 9.47
CA ASN A 112 25.37 10.55 8.33
C ASN A 112 24.34 11.00 7.29
N PRO A 113 24.60 12.09 6.55
CA PRO A 113 23.65 12.61 5.58
C PRO A 113 23.40 11.58 4.48
N VAL A 114 22.12 11.29 4.23
CA VAL A 114 21.70 10.34 3.19
C VAL A 114 21.38 11.12 1.92
N GLU A 115 22.12 10.88 0.85
CA GLU A 115 21.83 11.48 -0.46
C GLU A 115 20.46 11.00 -0.99
N ASN A 116 19.70 11.91 -1.63
CA ASN A 116 18.44 11.62 -2.33
C ASN A 116 17.23 11.19 -1.49
N VAL A 117 17.29 11.30 -0.15
CA VAL A 117 16.06 11.34 0.64
C VAL A 117 15.58 12.78 0.60
N TYR A 118 14.43 13.03 -0.02
CA TYR A 118 13.82 14.36 -0.11
C TYR A 118 13.32 14.73 1.30
N ILE A 119 14.23 15.27 2.12
CA ILE A 119 14.02 15.50 3.55
C ILE A 119 13.55 16.94 3.74
N ASP A 120 12.24 17.15 3.65
CA ASP A 120 11.61 17.90 4.72
C ASP A 120 11.43 16.86 5.86
N SER A 121 12.36 16.85 6.83
CA SER A 121 12.38 15.85 7.93
C SER A 121 11.23 16.11 8.90
N PHE A 122 10.08 15.48 8.67
CA PHE A 122 8.97 15.60 9.60
C PHE A 122 9.13 14.61 10.76
N PHE A 123 8.95 15.10 11.98
CA PHE A 123 9.00 14.23 13.16
C PHE A 123 7.91 13.15 13.10
N GLU A 124 6.76 13.52 12.55
CA GLU A 124 5.59 12.69 12.28
C GLU A 124 5.89 11.56 11.32
N GLU A 125 6.73 11.79 10.30
CA GLU A 125 7.15 10.74 9.38
C GLU A 125 8.03 9.70 10.08
N TYR A 126 8.93 10.11 10.98
CA TYR A 126 9.72 9.17 11.78
C TYR A 126 8.88 8.36 12.78
N ILE A 127 7.81 8.95 13.32
CA ILE A 127 6.84 8.20 14.12
C ILE A 127 6.19 7.11 13.26
N LEU A 128 5.74 7.47 12.05
CA LEU A 128 5.15 6.53 11.10
C LEU A 128 6.14 5.42 10.73
N GLU A 129 7.36 5.75 10.31
CA GLU A 129 8.37 4.78 9.91
C GLU A 129 8.72 3.78 11.02
N LEU A 130 8.92 4.27 12.25
CA LEU A 130 9.30 3.43 13.38
C LEU A 130 8.15 2.54 13.85
N LEU A 131 6.92 3.07 13.85
CA LEU A 131 5.72 2.27 14.10
C LEU A 131 5.50 1.22 13.01
N TYR A 132 5.69 1.60 11.75
CA TYR A 132 5.57 0.72 10.59
C TYR A 132 6.59 -0.42 10.66
N PHE A 133 7.85 -0.12 10.99
CA PHE A 133 8.87 -1.12 11.29
C PHE A 133 8.42 -2.09 12.38
N GLY A 134 7.91 -1.59 13.50
CA GLY A 134 7.45 -2.42 14.62
C GLY A 134 6.26 -3.32 14.25
N VAL A 135 5.30 -2.82 13.47
CA VAL A 135 4.16 -3.60 12.95
C VAL A 135 4.67 -4.72 12.02
N LEU A 136 5.54 -4.39 11.06
CA LEU A 136 6.11 -5.39 10.15
C LEU A 136 6.96 -6.43 10.89
N TRP A 137 7.73 -6.00 11.90
CA TRP A 137 8.47 -6.91 12.76
C TRP A 137 7.52 -7.89 13.46
N LYS A 138 6.46 -7.39 14.11
CA LYS A 138 5.47 -8.20 14.81
C LYS A 138 4.85 -9.26 13.90
N LEU A 139 4.49 -8.88 12.68
CA LEU A 139 3.76 -9.73 11.74
C LEU A 139 4.66 -10.72 11.00
N TYR A 140 5.86 -10.29 10.59
CA TYR A 140 6.64 -11.02 9.60
C TYR A 140 7.95 -11.61 10.10
N ILE A 141 8.43 -11.28 11.31
CA ILE A 141 9.75 -11.78 11.75
C ILE A 141 9.83 -13.31 11.81
N LYS A 142 8.75 -13.99 12.22
CA LYS A 142 8.70 -15.46 12.24
C LYS A 142 8.81 -16.04 10.83
N ASN A 143 8.12 -15.43 9.87
CA ASN A 143 8.17 -15.86 8.47
C ASN A 143 9.56 -15.60 7.87
N ALA A 144 10.17 -14.46 8.21
CA ALA A 144 11.51 -14.08 7.78
C ALA A 144 12.58 -15.05 8.29
N LEU A 145 12.50 -15.49 9.54
CA LEU A 145 13.41 -16.47 10.13
C LEU A 145 13.32 -17.86 9.47
N ASN A 146 12.16 -18.20 8.91
CA ASN A 146 11.89 -19.49 8.28
C ASN A 146 12.07 -19.48 6.75
N LEU A 147 12.36 -18.32 6.15
CA LEU A 147 12.51 -18.21 4.71
C LEU A 147 13.90 -18.69 4.28
N ASP A 148 13.93 -19.73 3.45
CA ASP A 148 15.16 -20.23 2.86
C ASP A 148 15.85 -19.13 2.01
N PRO A 149 17.16 -18.85 2.23
CA PRO A 149 17.89 -17.82 1.50
C PRO A 149 17.90 -17.99 -0.03
N PHE A 150 17.78 -19.22 -0.54
CA PHE A 150 17.68 -19.49 -1.97
C PHE A 150 16.35 -18.96 -2.53
N TYR A 151 15.23 -19.29 -1.88
CA TYR A 151 13.91 -18.82 -2.32
C TYR A 151 13.74 -17.32 -2.11
N GLN A 152 14.31 -16.76 -1.03
CA GLN A 152 14.37 -15.31 -0.83
C GLN A 152 14.96 -14.60 -2.05
N LYS A 153 16.16 -15.01 -2.48
CA LYS A 153 16.86 -14.39 -3.62
C LYS A 153 16.09 -14.53 -4.93
N ILE A 154 15.46 -15.68 -5.18
CA ILE A 154 14.66 -15.91 -6.39
C ILE A 154 13.43 -14.99 -6.39
N LEU A 155 12.69 -14.94 -5.28
CA LEU A 155 11.50 -14.11 -5.14
C LEU A 155 11.81 -12.62 -5.31
N ALA A 156 12.88 -12.14 -4.69
CA ALA A 156 13.35 -10.76 -4.84
C ALA A 156 13.72 -10.44 -6.30
N LYS A 157 14.44 -11.34 -6.99
CA LYS A 157 14.78 -11.18 -8.40
C LYS A 157 13.54 -11.14 -9.30
N LEU A 158 12.57 -12.04 -9.09
CA LEU A 158 11.33 -12.08 -9.85
C LEU A 158 10.51 -10.80 -9.66
N SER A 159 10.43 -10.31 -8.42
CA SER A 159 9.79 -9.03 -8.08
C SER A 159 10.44 -7.86 -8.84
N ASN A 160 11.77 -7.80 -8.85
CA ASN A 160 12.51 -6.74 -9.55
C ASN A 160 12.34 -6.83 -11.08
N LEU A 161 12.38 -8.05 -11.64
CA LEU A 161 12.20 -8.26 -13.07
C LEU A 161 10.81 -7.82 -13.54
N ARG A 162 9.74 -8.18 -12.81
CA ARG A 162 8.35 -7.83 -13.11
C ARG A 162 8.13 -6.32 -13.34
N ASN A 163 8.91 -5.48 -12.66
CA ASN A 163 8.77 -4.03 -12.69
C ASN A 163 9.56 -3.34 -13.81
N LYS A 164 10.27 -4.10 -14.67
CA LYS A 164 10.99 -3.54 -15.82
C LYS A 164 10.00 -3.07 -16.89
N LYS A 165 10.22 -1.85 -17.40
CA LYS A 165 9.36 -1.22 -18.44
C LYS A 165 9.22 -2.11 -19.69
N GLU A 166 10.31 -2.75 -20.11
CA GLU A 166 10.37 -3.65 -21.27
C GLU A 166 9.45 -4.87 -21.18
N LEU A 167 9.09 -5.29 -19.95
CA LEU A 167 8.24 -6.47 -19.75
C LEU A 167 6.75 -6.11 -19.64
N ILE A 168 6.39 -4.82 -19.63
CA ILE A 168 4.99 -4.40 -19.53
C ILE A 168 4.25 -4.85 -20.80
N GLY A 169 3.24 -5.71 -20.63
CA GLY A 169 2.43 -6.24 -21.73
C GLY A 169 3.03 -7.44 -22.46
N SER A 170 4.19 -7.97 -22.02
CA SER A 170 4.81 -9.14 -22.63
C SER A 170 4.32 -10.46 -22.02
N SER A 171 4.41 -11.55 -22.80
CA SER A 171 4.16 -12.91 -22.31
C SER A 171 5.12 -13.34 -21.20
N TYR A 172 6.33 -12.76 -21.15
CA TYR A 172 7.29 -13.00 -20.08
C TYR A 172 6.80 -12.49 -18.73
N LYS A 173 6.10 -11.36 -18.69
CA LYS A 173 5.52 -10.86 -17.42
C LYS A 173 4.49 -11.83 -16.86
N VAL A 174 3.64 -12.41 -17.71
CA VAL A 174 2.67 -13.43 -17.29
C VAL A 174 3.37 -14.63 -16.66
N GLN A 175 4.43 -15.13 -17.30
CA GLN A 175 5.23 -16.24 -16.76
C GLN A 175 5.91 -15.90 -15.43
N ILE A 176 6.44 -14.68 -15.30
CA ILE A 176 7.04 -14.20 -14.05
C ILE A 176 5.98 -14.15 -12.94
N ASP A 177 4.80 -13.62 -13.23
CA ASP A 177 3.69 -13.52 -12.29
C ASP A 177 3.24 -14.91 -11.81
N GLU A 178 3.10 -15.88 -12.73
CA GLU A 178 2.77 -17.28 -12.42
C GLU A 178 3.83 -17.96 -11.52
N ILE A 179 5.11 -17.90 -11.92
CA ILE A 179 6.20 -18.52 -11.15
C ILE A 179 6.28 -17.89 -9.76
N ARG A 180 6.21 -16.55 -9.69
CA ARG A 180 6.30 -15.83 -8.43
C ARG A 180 5.10 -16.15 -7.54
N GLY A 181 3.89 -16.24 -8.08
CA GLY A 181 2.70 -16.58 -7.31
C GLY A 181 2.79 -17.97 -6.65
N ILE A 182 3.25 -18.98 -7.39
CA ILE A 182 3.50 -20.33 -6.83
C ILE A 182 4.53 -20.29 -5.70
N LEU A 183 5.66 -19.60 -5.93
CA LEU A 183 6.73 -19.51 -4.93
C LEU A 183 6.30 -18.71 -3.70
N ALA A 184 5.59 -17.59 -3.88
CA ALA A 184 5.08 -16.76 -2.79
C ALA A 184 4.09 -17.54 -1.92
N THR A 185 3.18 -18.27 -2.55
CA THR A 185 2.22 -19.13 -1.85
C THR A 185 2.93 -20.18 -0.99
N LYS A 186 3.94 -20.84 -1.56
CA LYS A 186 4.66 -21.91 -0.87
C LYS A 186 5.57 -21.41 0.26
N PHE A 187 6.32 -20.33 0.03
CA PHE A 187 7.43 -19.93 0.90
C PHE A 187 7.19 -18.67 1.71
N LEU A 188 6.27 -17.80 1.29
CA LEU A 188 5.94 -16.56 2.01
C LEU A 188 4.62 -16.67 2.78
N PHE A 189 3.63 -17.41 2.24
CA PHE A 189 2.29 -17.57 2.83
C PHE A 189 2.16 -18.85 3.70
N ASN A 190 2.49 -20.03 3.17
CA ASN A 190 2.24 -21.32 3.84
C ASN A 190 3.19 -21.72 4.98
N ASN A 191 4.09 -20.84 5.42
CA ASN A 191 5.02 -21.17 6.52
C ASN A 191 4.35 -21.32 7.91
N ASN A 192 3.02 -21.21 8.00
CA ASN A 192 2.24 -21.47 9.23
C ASN A 192 1.32 -22.72 9.14
N GLY A 193 1.40 -23.53 8.09
CA GLY A 193 0.49 -24.65 7.83
C GLY A 193 0.84 -26.03 8.41
N ASN A 194 1.81 -26.16 9.32
CA ASN A 194 2.15 -27.45 9.94
C ASN A 194 2.11 -27.37 11.48
N LYS A 195 0.91 -27.28 12.05
CA LYS A 195 0.69 -27.58 13.49
C LYS A 195 -0.73 -28.00 13.90
N ASN A 196 -1.61 -28.35 12.95
CA ASN A 196 -2.94 -28.90 13.26
C ASN A 196 -3.18 -30.26 12.60
N THR A 197 -2.30 -31.22 12.87
CA THR A 197 -2.58 -32.65 12.75
C THR A 197 -1.71 -33.41 13.74
N ASN A 198 -2.14 -33.42 15.01
CA ASN A 198 -1.88 -34.49 15.97
C ASN A 198 -2.86 -34.32 17.13
N ASN A 199 -4.14 -34.54 16.85
CA ASN A 199 -5.12 -34.87 17.86
C ASN A 199 -5.78 -36.18 17.43
N THR A 200 -5.06 -37.27 17.68
CA THR A 200 -5.61 -38.61 17.77
C THR A 200 -4.92 -39.32 18.92
N ASN A 201 -5.63 -39.32 20.05
CA ASN A 201 -5.76 -40.39 21.03
C ASN A 201 -4.54 -41.31 21.22
N ASN A 202 -3.90 -41.19 22.38
CA ASN A 202 -3.49 -42.36 23.15
C ASN A 202 -3.52 -42.01 24.63
N THR A 203 -4.64 -42.36 25.27
CA THR A 203 -4.64 -42.82 26.66
C THR A 203 -3.82 -44.12 26.70
N ASP A 204 -2.73 -44.16 27.45
CA ASP A 204 -2.46 -45.31 28.33
C ASP A 204 -1.35 -45.02 29.34
N ASN A 205 -1.55 -45.64 30.50
CA ASN A 205 -0.84 -45.52 31.77
C ASN A 205 0.60 -46.06 31.76
N ASN A 206 1.47 -45.44 32.57
CA ASN A 206 2.36 -46.05 33.59
C ASN A 206 3.59 -45.16 33.82
N LYS A 207 3.79 -44.57 35.01
CA LYS A 207 4.42 -45.12 36.23
C LYS A 207 5.94 -45.40 36.11
N ASP A 208 6.65 -44.59 36.90
CA ASP A 208 7.76 -44.94 37.80
C ASP A 208 9.21 -45.13 37.30
N ASN A 209 10.08 -44.40 38.03
CA ASN A 209 11.42 -44.74 38.55
C ASN A 209 12.70 -44.23 37.85
N ASN A 210 13.44 -43.42 38.64
CA ASN A 210 14.87 -43.49 39.03
C ASN A 210 15.89 -43.94 37.96
N THR A 211 17.10 -43.39 37.83
CA THR A 211 18.12 -43.22 38.90
C THR A 211 19.34 -42.45 38.37
N ASP A 212 20.05 -41.80 39.30
CA ASP A 212 21.41 -41.25 39.34
C ASP A 212 22.45 -41.67 38.28
N ASN A 213 23.37 -40.75 37.93
CA ASN A 213 24.79 -40.90 38.31
C ASN A 213 25.70 -39.67 38.08
N ASN A 214 26.56 -39.51 39.08
CA ASN A 214 27.66 -38.58 39.31
C ASN A 214 28.72 -38.42 38.20
N GLY A 215 29.30 -37.20 38.15
CA GLY A 215 30.75 -37.01 38.34
C GLY A 215 31.62 -36.71 37.10
N ASN A 216 32.10 -35.46 36.98
CA ASN A 216 33.52 -35.12 37.13
C ASN A 216 33.84 -33.65 36.78
N ASN A 217 34.51 -33.00 37.73
CA ASN A 217 35.15 -31.70 37.58
C ASN A 217 36.31 -31.75 36.58
N LYS A 218 36.44 -30.74 35.73
CA LYS A 218 37.74 -30.27 35.21
C LYS A 218 37.67 -28.77 34.96
N ASP A 219 38.50 -28.05 35.72
CA ASP A 219 38.80 -26.64 35.56
C ASP A 219 39.18 -26.32 34.09
N ILE A 220 38.43 -25.40 33.49
CA ILE A 220 38.81 -24.71 32.26
C ILE A 220 38.63 -23.21 32.55
N ASN A 221 39.77 -22.52 32.53
CA ASN A 221 40.00 -21.10 32.31
C ASN A 221 38.77 -20.19 32.32
N LYS A 222 38.77 -19.21 33.24
CA LYS A 222 38.06 -17.94 33.08
C LYS A 222 38.55 -17.26 31.79
N VAL A 223 37.96 -17.64 30.68
CA VAL A 223 37.82 -16.81 29.49
C VAL A 223 36.71 -15.82 29.82
N ASP A 224 36.80 -14.57 29.39
CA ASP A 224 35.73 -13.59 29.51
C ASP A 224 34.49 -14.05 28.73
N VAL A 225 33.65 -14.84 29.41
CA VAL A 225 32.40 -15.41 28.89
C VAL A 225 31.34 -14.30 28.70
N SER A 226 31.46 -13.16 29.39
CA SER A 226 30.53 -12.04 29.23
C SER A 226 30.65 -11.35 27.87
N GLU A 227 31.89 -11.10 27.41
CA GLU A 227 32.15 -10.38 26.16
C GLU A 227 31.81 -11.22 24.91
N SER A 228 31.90 -12.55 25.02
CA SER A 228 31.53 -13.48 23.94
C SER A 228 30.04 -13.80 23.89
N ILE A 229 29.30 -13.69 25.00
CA ILE A 229 27.84 -13.83 25.04
C ILE A 229 27.15 -12.55 24.56
N GLU A 230 27.61 -11.37 24.98
CA GLU A 230 27.06 -10.07 24.52
C GLU A 230 27.26 -9.88 23.00
N ASN A 231 28.45 -10.18 22.48
CA ASN A 231 28.69 -10.14 21.03
C ASN A 231 27.81 -11.11 20.23
N ASN A 232 27.32 -12.22 20.82
CA ASN A 232 26.43 -13.15 20.13
C ASN A 232 24.98 -12.66 20.04
N GLU A 233 24.52 -11.86 20.99
CA GLU A 233 23.13 -11.38 21.04
C GLU A 233 22.90 -10.10 20.21
N ILE A 234 23.86 -9.16 20.16
CA ILE A 234 23.83 -8.02 19.19
C ILE A 234 23.71 -8.56 17.76
N ASN A 235 24.58 -9.52 17.44
CA ASN A 235 24.59 -10.18 16.14
C ASN A 235 23.23 -10.80 15.81
N LEU A 236 22.47 -11.26 16.82
CA LEU A 236 21.17 -11.86 16.62
C LEU A 236 20.07 -10.85 16.28
N ILE A 237 19.99 -9.69 16.93
CA ILE A 237 18.98 -8.67 16.59
C ILE A 237 19.28 -8.07 15.21
N ASN A 238 20.54 -7.75 14.95
CA ASN A 238 20.97 -7.20 13.65
C ASN A 238 20.70 -8.18 12.51
N LEU A 239 20.99 -9.47 12.72
CA LEU A 239 20.64 -10.53 11.78
C LEU A 239 19.13 -10.61 11.55
N LYS A 240 18.31 -10.49 12.61
CA LYS A 240 16.84 -10.51 12.49
C LYS A 240 16.31 -9.32 11.69
N ILE A 241 16.85 -8.12 11.87
CA ILE A 241 16.49 -6.95 11.06
C ILE A 241 16.80 -7.22 9.58
N ASP A 242 18.01 -7.72 9.29
CA ASP A 242 18.42 -8.04 7.92
C ASP A 242 17.51 -9.09 7.26
N LEU A 243 17.17 -10.15 8.01
CA LEU A 243 16.23 -11.18 7.54
C LEU A 243 14.83 -10.63 7.30
N LEU A 244 14.33 -9.74 8.18
CA LEU A 244 13.04 -9.09 7.98
C LEU A 244 13.04 -8.27 6.68
N LEU A 245 14.05 -7.41 6.45
CA LEU A 245 14.11 -6.59 5.24
C LEU A 245 14.23 -7.46 3.97
N LYS A 246 15.02 -8.54 4.02
CA LYS A 246 15.11 -9.53 2.93
C LYS A 246 13.80 -10.25 2.65
N TYR A 247 13.02 -10.55 3.69
CA TYR A 247 11.67 -11.10 3.53
C TYR A 247 10.75 -10.08 2.83
N LEU A 248 10.74 -8.83 3.28
CA LEU A 248 9.95 -7.75 2.66
C LEU A 248 10.36 -7.50 1.21
N GLU A 249 11.66 -7.58 0.89
CA GLU A 249 12.15 -7.51 -0.48
C GLU A 249 11.61 -8.65 -1.35
N ALA A 250 11.59 -9.88 -0.80
CA ALA A 250 11.05 -11.05 -1.48
C ALA A 250 9.54 -10.96 -1.71
N THR A 251 8.79 -10.27 -0.85
CA THR A 251 7.36 -9.99 -1.13
C THR A 251 7.20 -9.02 -2.29
N GLY A 252 8.10 -8.06 -2.49
CA GLY A 252 7.99 -7.09 -3.57
C GLY A 252 6.91 -6.02 -3.41
N ASP A 253 6.19 -6.02 -2.29
CA ASP A 253 5.09 -5.09 -2.00
C ASP A 253 5.52 -3.87 -1.16
N TYR A 254 6.77 -3.87 -0.66
CA TYR A 254 7.30 -2.87 0.29
C TYR A 254 8.46 -2.06 -0.30
N LYS A 255 8.46 -1.81 -1.61
CA LYS A 255 9.62 -1.26 -2.33
C LYS A 255 10.02 0.12 -1.80
N GLU A 256 9.07 1.01 -1.59
CA GLU A 256 9.35 2.35 -1.08
C GLU A 256 9.65 2.28 0.41
N SER A 257 8.86 1.54 1.20
CA SER A 257 9.13 1.32 2.63
C SER A 257 10.55 0.83 2.90
N LEU A 258 11.07 -0.09 2.07
CA LEU A 258 12.43 -0.61 2.22
C LEU A 258 13.50 0.49 2.10
N LYS A 259 13.27 1.56 1.33
CA LYS A 259 14.21 2.68 1.28
C LYS A 259 14.34 3.35 2.64
N HIS A 260 13.22 3.59 3.32
CA HIS A 260 13.19 4.19 4.66
C HIS A 260 13.74 3.21 5.71
N LEU A 261 13.27 1.95 5.69
CA LEU A 261 13.67 0.94 6.68
C LEU A 261 15.15 0.56 6.61
N ASN A 262 15.79 0.65 5.43
CA ASN A 262 17.24 0.43 5.34
C ASN A 262 18.03 1.52 6.07
N ILE A 263 17.55 2.77 6.12
CA ILE A 263 18.22 3.84 6.89
C ILE A 263 18.06 3.58 8.39
N TRP A 264 16.88 3.16 8.83
CA TRP A 264 16.66 2.70 10.21
C TRP A 264 17.54 1.51 10.59
N LYS A 265 17.75 0.56 9.67
CA LYS A 265 18.71 -0.54 9.87
C LYS A 265 20.10 0.00 10.12
N GLU A 266 20.62 0.91 9.28
CA GLU A 266 21.94 1.50 9.49
C GLU A 266 22.03 2.23 10.84
N PHE A 267 20.98 2.94 11.25
CA PHE A 267 20.91 3.54 12.58
C PHE A 267 21.02 2.50 13.70
N PHE A 268 20.23 1.42 13.64
CA PHE A 268 20.25 0.36 14.65
C PHE A 268 21.59 -0.38 14.70
N LEU A 269 22.26 -0.57 13.57
CA LEU A 269 23.59 -1.18 13.49
C LEU A 269 24.66 -0.37 14.22
N ASN A 270 24.44 0.93 14.43
CA ASN A 270 25.35 1.83 15.16
C ASN A 270 25.07 1.90 16.67
N LYS A 271 24.19 1.04 17.22
CA LYS A 271 23.85 1.00 18.64
C LYS A 271 24.44 -0.21 19.34
N ASP A 272 24.77 -0.03 20.61
CA ASP A 272 25.12 -1.13 21.49
C ASP A 272 23.89 -1.97 21.83
N GLU A 273 24.13 -3.18 22.34
CA GLU A 273 23.09 -4.16 22.63
C GLU A 273 22.01 -3.67 23.59
N ASN A 274 22.43 -3.01 24.66
CA ASN A 274 21.53 -2.63 25.75
C ASN A 274 20.59 -1.53 25.26
N THR A 275 21.14 -0.57 24.51
CA THR A 275 20.36 0.45 23.81
C THR A 275 19.39 -0.20 22.82
N LEU A 276 19.86 -1.12 21.98
CA LEU A 276 19.02 -1.76 20.97
C LEU A 276 17.88 -2.58 21.61
N LYS A 277 18.17 -3.38 22.65
CA LYS A 277 17.16 -4.12 23.42
C LYS A 277 16.12 -3.18 24.04
N SER A 278 16.56 -2.07 24.63
CA SER A 278 15.68 -1.03 25.18
C SER A 278 14.78 -0.45 24.09
N TYR A 279 15.34 -0.09 22.95
CA TYR A 279 14.60 0.45 21.81
C TYR A 279 13.56 -0.52 21.30
N PHE A 280 13.90 -1.78 21.08
CA PHE A 280 12.93 -2.79 20.65
C PHE A 280 11.81 -2.98 21.65
N LYS A 281 12.09 -2.95 22.96
CA LYS A 281 11.06 -3.01 23.99
C LYS A 281 10.09 -1.82 23.87
N SER A 282 10.62 -0.61 23.74
CA SER A 282 9.82 0.61 23.56
C SER A 282 9.00 0.61 22.27
N ILE A 283 9.60 0.21 21.15
CA ILE A 283 8.91 0.07 19.85
C ILE A 283 7.75 -0.92 20.00
N MET A 284 7.99 -2.10 20.59
CA MET A 284 6.93 -3.09 20.77
C MET A 284 5.84 -2.64 21.74
N SER A 285 6.16 -1.87 22.78
CA SER A 285 5.15 -1.24 23.63
C SER A 285 4.29 -0.23 22.87
N PHE A 286 4.89 0.56 21.96
CA PHE A 286 4.15 1.49 21.12
C PHE A 286 3.25 0.76 20.11
N VAL A 287 3.74 -0.31 19.49
CA VAL A 287 2.96 -1.17 18.59
C VAL A 287 1.75 -1.76 19.31
N SER A 288 1.92 -2.28 20.53
CA SER A 288 0.79 -2.80 21.32
C SER A 288 -0.24 -1.73 21.63
N PHE A 289 0.20 -0.54 22.05
CA PHE A 289 -0.71 0.61 22.25
C PHE A 289 -1.47 0.94 20.95
N PHE A 290 -0.75 1.04 19.83
CA PHE A 290 -1.35 1.39 18.55
C PHE A 290 -2.38 0.34 18.10
N GLU A 291 -2.05 -0.94 18.19
CA GLU A 291 -2.96 -2.03 17.81
C GLU A 291 -4.22 -2.04 18.67
N ASP A 292 -4.09 -1.94 20.00
CA ASP A 292 -5.26 -1.92 20.90
C ASP A 292 -6.16 -0.72 20.60
N TYR A 293 -5.55 0.45 20.38
CA TYR A 293 -6.28 1.68 20.10
C TYR A 293 -6.91 1.66 18.70
N ALA A 294 -6.19 1.21 17.68
CA ALA A 294 -6.69 1.07 16.32
C ALA A 294 -7.81 0.03 16.24
N LYS A 295 -7.69 -1.10 16.96
CA LYS A 295 -8.75 -2.09 17.06
C LYS A 295 -10.02 -1.51 17.69
N LYS A 296 -9.89 -0.61 18.66
CA LYS A 296 -11.05 0.06 19.27
C LYS A 296 -11.70 1.07 18.32
N GLU A 297 -10.90 1.89 17.63
CA GLU A 297 -11.41 3.07 16.94
C GLU A 297 -11.63 2.88 15.43
N LEU A 298 -10.87 1.99 14.79
CA LEU A 298 -10.85 1.80 13.33
C LEU A 298 -11.38 0.43 12.87
N HIS A 299 -11.48 -0.57 13.77
CA HIS A 299 -11.99 -1.91 13.43
C HIS A 299 -13.33 -1.88 12.71
N ILE A 300 -14.20 -0.94 13.05
CA ILE A 300 -15.51 -0.84 12.42
C ILE A 300 -15.42 -0.71 10.89
N TYR A 301 -14.40 -0.02 10.38
CA TYR A 301 -14.18 0.16 8.95
C TYR A 301 -13.54 -1.06 8.28
N THR A 302 -12.80 -1.88 9.04
CA THR A 302 -11.96 -2.98 8.55
C THR A 302 -12.38 -4.35 9.09
N SER A 303 -13.57 -4.45 9.66
CA SER A 303 -13.99 -5.64 10.43
C SER A 303 -14.10 -6.90 9.60
N ASN A 304 -14.23 -6.76 8.28
CA ASN A 304 -14.39 -7.87 7.35
C ASN A 304 -13.04 -8.40 6.79
N VAL A 305 -11.89 -7.84 7.20
CA VAL A 305 -10.57 -8.31 6.72
C VAL A 305 -10.35 -9.80 7.02
N GLU A 306 -10.65 -10.26 8.24
CA GLU A 306 -10.44 -11.67 8.60
C GLU A 306 -11.45 -12.60 7.92
N SER A 307 -12.72 -12.19 7.83
CA SER A 307 -13.74 -12.96 7.10
C SER A 307 -13.43 -13.09 5.60
N PHE A 308 -12.87 -12.04 4.98
CA PHE A 308 -12.33 -12.10 3.62
C PHE A 308 -11.20 -13.13 3.53
N LYS A 309 -10.26 -13.10 4.48
CA LYS A 309 -9.12 -14.04 4.46
C LYS A 309 -9.57 -15.49 4.59
N GLU A 310 -10.57 -15.75 5.43
CA GLU A 310 -11.15 -17.09 5.61
C GLU A 310 -11.95 -17.56 4.39
N SER A 311 -12.67 -16.66 3.71
CA SER A 311 -13.64 -17.02 2.67
C SER A 311 -13.11 -16.92 1.24
N TYR A 312 -12.09 -16.08 1.01
CA TYR A 312 -11.71 -15.65 -0.34
C TYR A 312 -10.22 -15.73 -0.64
N LEU A 313 -9.35 -15.77 0.36
CA LEU A 313 -7.90 -15.78 0.12
C LEU A 313 -7.42 -17.04 -0.61
N GLU A 314 -8.16 -18.15 -0.51
CA GLU A 314 -7.85 -19.37 -1.25
C GLU A 314 -7.85 -19.16 -2.78
N TYR A 315 -8.68 -18.24 -3.30
CA TYR A 315 -8.70 -17.90 -4.72
C TYR A 315 -7.45 -17.14 -5.19
N HIS A 316 -6.65 -16.63 -4.26
CA HIS A 316 -5.37 -15.97 -4.52
C HIS A 316 -4.19 -16.93 -4.42
N LEU A 317 -4.40 -18.21 -4.06
CA LEU A 317 -3.31 -19.17 -4.05
C LEU A 317 -2.69 -19.30 -5.44
N ASN A 318 -1.37 -19.25 -5.47
CA ASN A 318 -0.53 -19.23 -6.67
C ASN A 318 -0.65 -17.97 -7.53
N ASN A 319 -1.40 -16.94 -7.09
CA ASN A 319 -1.39 -15.62 -7.73
C ASN A 319 -0.30 -14.75 -7.12
N GLU A 320 0.17 -13.75 -7.88
CA GLU A 320 1.29 -12.91 -7.44
C GLU A 320 0.91 -12.01 -6.26
N ASP A 321 -0.38 -11.70 -6.13
CA ASP A 321 -0.98 -10.80 -5.16
C ASP A 321 -1.33 -11.46 -3.82
N ILE A 322 -1.03 -12.75 -3.61
CA ILE A 322 -1.38 -13.49 -2.37
C ILE A 322 -0.92 -12.78 -1.09
N ILE A 323 0.25 -12.14 -1.10
CA ILE A 323 0.77 -11.40 0.06
C ILE A 323 0.01 -10.10 0.25
N PHE A 324 -0.26 -9.38 -0.83
CA PHE A 324 -1.04 -8.14 -0.81
C PHE A 324 -2.48 -8.36 -0.33
N CYS A 325 -3.15 -9.41 -0.80
CA CYS A 325 -4.50 -9.77 -0.40
C CYS A 325 -4.55 -10.43 0.99
N GLY A 326 -3.46 -11.06 1.42
CA GLY A 326 -3.34 -11.77 2.70
C GLY A 326 -2.99 -10.89 3.90
N ARG A 327 -2.87 -9.57 3.71
CA ARG A 327 -2.53 -8.62 4.78
C ARG A 327 -3.52 -8.68 5.95
N SER A 328 -2.98 -8.55 7.15
CA SER A 328 -3.73 -8.51 8.41
C SER A 328 -4.51 -7.22 8.58
N GLU A 329 -5.52 -7.22 9.45
CA GLU A 329 -6.25 -6.00 9.78
C GLU A 329 -5.35 -4.88 10.35
N LEU A 330 -4.33 -5.23 11.14
CA LEU A 330 -3.36 -4.28 11.68
C LEU A 330 -2.60 -3.54 10.57
N GLU A 331 -2.33 -4.20 9.44
CA GLU A 331 -1.73 -3.54 8.26
C GLU A 331 -2.68 -2.54 7.61
N TYR A 332 -3.99 -2.80 7.62
CA TYR A 332 -4.96 -1.81 7.17
C TYR A 332 -4.95 -0.59 8.08
N HIS A 333 -4.93 -0.78 9.40
CA HIS A 333 -4.90 0.31 10.38
C HIS A 333 -3.66 1.20 10.24
N ILE A 334 -2.47 0.62 10.09
CA ILE A 334 -1.26 1.43 9.90
C ILE A 334 -1.26 2.17 8.57
N ASN A 335 -1.85 1.60 7.51
CA ASN A 335 -2.02 2.30 6.23
C ASN A 335 -3.02 3.46 6.31
N LEU A 336 -4.12 3.32 7.06
CA LEU A 336 -5.06 4.42 7.33
C LEU A 336 -4.37 5.56 8.08
N PHE A 337 -3.63 5.23 9.15
CA PHE A 337 -2.83 6.19 9.90
C PHE A 337 -1.77 6.87 9.03
N GLY A 338 -0.99 6.09 8.29
CA GLY A 338 0.09 6.62 7.46
C GLY A 338 -0.40 7.52 6.33
N ALA A 339 -1.55 7.22 5.72
CA ALA A 339 -2.17 8.09 4.74
C ALA A 339 -2.52 9.47 5.32
N GLU A 340 -3.06 9.51 6.55
CA GLU A 340 -3.38 10.78 7.22
C GLU A 340 -2.13 11.52 7.68
N VAL A 341 -1.10 10.83 8.19
CA VAL A 341 0.21 11.44 8.48
C VAL A 341 0.79 12.08 7.23
N MET A 342 0.79 11.38 6.09
CA MET A 342 1.26 11.92 4.80
C MET A 342 0.47 13.16 4.39
N ASN A 343 -0.86 13.13 4.54
CA ASN A 343 -1.70 14.29 4.25
C ASN A 343 -1.27 15.51 5.07
N LYS A 344 -1.04 15.34 6.37
CA LYS A 344 -0.62 16.42 7.28
C LYS A 344 0.75 16.98 6.91
N ILE A 345 1.77 16.13 6.78
CA ILE A 345 3.15 16.59 6.58
C ILE A 345 3.34 17.26 5.21
N PHE A 346 2.67 16.75 4.17
CA PHE A 346 2.78 17.31 2.82
C PHE A 346 1.75 18.42 2.55
N GLN A 347 0.82 18.73 3.45
CA GLN A 347 -0.26 19.68 3.19
C GLN A 347 0.27 21.06 2.77
N LYS A 348 1.26 21.58 3.48
CA LYS A 348 1.82 22.90 3.22
C LYS A 348 2.53 22.95 1.87
N SER A 349 3.38 21.97 1.57
CA SER A 349 4.12 21.91 0.32
C SER A 349 3.21 21.59 -0.87
N PHE A 350 2.15 20.80 -0.65
CA PHE A 350 1.08 20.53 -1.63
C PHE A 350 0.34 21.80 -2.03
N LYS A 351 -0.11 22.60 -1.07
CA LYS A 351 -0.82 23.87 -1.32
C LYS A 351 0.07 24.93 -1.98
N ALA A 352 1.38 24.86 -1.78
CA ALA A 352 2.34 25.79 -2.39
C ALA A 352 2.60 25.51 -3.88
N ARG A 353 2.18 24.36 -4.42
CA ARG A 353 2.36 24.01 -5.83
C ARG A 353 1.30 24.69 -6.70
N LYS A 354 1.71 25.11 -7.90
CA LYS A 354 0.85 25.83 -8.84
C LYS A 354 -0.19 24.93 -9.50
N LYS A 355 0.17 23.67 -9.77
CA LYS A 355 -0.65 22.73 -10.54
C LYS A 355 -0.98 21.51 -9.70
N ARG A 356 -2.24 21.06 -9.78
CA ARG A 356 -2.73 19.85 -9.11
C ARG A 356 -3.08 18.80 -10.15
N VAL A 357 -2.83 17.53 -9.83
CA VAL A 357 -3.19 16.39 -10.68
C VAL A 357 -3.92 15.36 -9.84
N LEU A 358 -5.03 14.81 -10.35
CA LEU A 358 -5.80 13.77 -9.67
C LEU A 358 -5.58 12.40 -10.32
N LEU A 359 -5.22 11.40 -9.53
CA LEU A 359 -5.01 10.02 -9.98
C LEU A 359 -6.14 9.14 -9.46
N LEU A 360 -6.94 8.58 -10.37
CA LEU A 360 -8.05 7.69 -10.03
C LEU A 360 -7.80 6.25 -10.53
N PRO A 361 -8.05 5.23 -9.69
CA PRO A 361 -7.82 3.84 -10.05
C PRO A 361 -8.86 3.32 -11.05
N THR A 362 -8.45 2.37 -11.90
CA THR A 362 -9.33 1.80 -12.94
C THR A 362 -10.60 1.16 -12.40
N CYS A 363 -10.63 0.71 -11.14
CA CYS A 363 -11.80 0.11 -10.51
C CYS A 363 -12.97 1.10 -10.28
N MET A 364 -12.75 2.41 -10.43
CA MET A 364 -13.81 3.41 -10.40
C MET A 364 -14.55 3.56 -11.75
N ARG A 365 -14.05 2.91 -12.81
CA ARG A 365 -14.71 2.90 -14.13
C ARG A 365 -15.94 2.00 -14.13
N ILE A 366 -16.89 2.30 -15.01
CA ILE A 366 -18.00 1.40 -15.32
C ILE A 366 -17.45 0.05 -15.82
N PRO A 367 -17.96 -1.09 -15.33
CA PRO A 367 -17.61 -2.40 -15.86
C PRO A 367 -18.05 -2.59 -17.34
N LYS A 368 -17.05 -2.69 -18.24
CA LYS A 368 -17.05 -3.24 -19.63
C LYS A 368 -18.18 -2.92 -20.65
N THR A 369 -19.26 -2.24 -20.31
CA THR A 369 -20.37 -1.95 -21.25
C THR A 369 -20.12 -0.72 -22.12
N HIS A 370 -19.23 0.18 -21.70
CA HIS A 370 -18.94 1.42 -22.41
C HIS A 370 -17.46 1.55 -22.79
N LYS A 371 -17.21 1.93 -24.05
CA LYS A 371 -15.87 2.27 -24.54
C LYS A 371 -15.40 3.56 -23.87
N CYS A 372 -14.29 3.49 -23.14
CA CYS A 372 -13.68 4.67 -22.53
C CYS A 372 -12.94 5.48 -23.59
N ASN A 373 -13.26 6.78 -23.70
CA ASN A 373 -12.61 7.70 -24.63
C ASN A 373 -11.48 8.50 -23.94
N ALA A 374 -10.84 7.92 -22.92
CA ALA A 374 -9.68 8.53 -22.31
C ALA A 374 -8.54 8.62 -23.34
N VAL A 375 -7.77 9.70 -23.28
CA VAL A 375 -6.74 10.02 -24.28
C VAL A 375 -5.37 9.82 -23.68
N ASN A 376 -4.42 9.38 -24.50
CA ASN A 376 -3.03 9.36 -24.10
C ASN A 376 -2.53 10.80 -23.98
N ASP A 377 -1.92 11.11 -22.85
CA ASP A 377 -1.31 12.39 -22.53
C ASP A 377 0.08 12.13 -21.94
N LYS A 378 0.90 13.18 -21.78
CA LYS A 378 2.31 13.09 -21.38
C LYS A 378 2.49 12.29 -20.07
N LEU A 379 1.57 12.47 -19.12
CA LEU A 379 1.60 11.81 -17.80
C LEU A 379 0.80 10.49 -17.75
N GLY A 380 0.15 10.07 -18.84
CA GLY A 380 -0.61 8.82 -18.90
C GLY A 380 -2.00 8.98 -19.49
N LEU A 381 -2.91 8.07 -19.14
CA LEU A 381 -4.26 8.01 -19.70
C LEU A 381 -5.17 9.04 -19.03
N ARG A 382 -5.45 10.16 -19.70
CA ARG A 382 -6.27 11.27 -19.17
C ARG A 382 -7.75 11.07 -19.46
N CYS A 383 -8.59 11.25 -18.44
CA CYS A 383 -10.04 11.17 -18.57
C CYS A 383 -10.60 12.39 -19.34
N THR A 384 -11.61 12.15 -20.17
CA THR A 384 -12.33 13.16 -20.95
C THR A 384 -13.81 13.27 -20.57
N SER A 385 -14.21 12.70 -19.42
CA SER A 385 -15.62 12.67 -18.96
C SER A 385 -16.60 12.10 -19.98
N CYS A 386 -16.22 11.02 -20.68
CA CYS A 386 -17.00 10.48 -21.78
C CYS A 386 -18.37 9.85 -21.40
N ASN A 387 -18.64 9.63 -20.11
CA ASN A 387 -19.90 9.05 -19.62
C ASN A 387 -20.15 9.49 -18.16
N ASN A 388 -21.36 9.98 -17.85
CA ASN A 388 -21.74 10.43 -16.52
C ASN A 388 -22.01 9.28 -15.52
N ASN A 389 -22.27 8.06 -16.01
CA ASN A 389 -22.42 6.88 -15.14
C ASN A 389 -21.06 6.34 -14.67
N CYS A 390 -19.95 6.91 -15.14
CA CYS A 390 -18.60 6.52 -14.77
C CYS A 390 -18.13 7.43 -13.65
N ASN A 391 -17.89 6.89 -12.45
CA ASN A 391 -17.43 7.69 -11.29
C ASN A 391 -16.19 8.55 -11.63
N ILE A 392 -15.24 8.04 -12.41
CA ILE A 392 -14.10 8.86 -12.89
C ILE A 392 -14.57 10.02 -13.78
N GLY A 393 -15.49 9.75 -14.72
CA GLY A 393 -16.00 10.76 -15.65
C GLY A 393 -16.85 11.82 -14.95
N GLU A 394 -17.67 11.40 -13.99
CA GLU A 394 -18.45 12.27 -13.12
C GLU A 394 -17.55 13.16 -12.27
N ILE A 395 -16.55 12.60 -11.58
CA ILE A 395 -15.59 13.39 -10.79
C ILE A 395 -14.85 14.40 -11.68
N THR A 396 -14.35 13.96 -12.84
CA THR A 396 -13.65 14.83 -13.80
C THR A 396 -14.56 15.98 -14.26
N LYS A 397 -15.85 15.70 -14.48
CA LYS A 397 -16.83 16.71 -14.88
C LYS A 397 -17.16 17.65 -13.72
N ASN A 398 -17.33 17.16 -12.50
CA ASN A 398 -17.71 18.00 -11.36
C ASN A 398 -16.56 18.89 -10.87
N LEU A 399 -15.30 18.42 -10.96
CA LEU A 399 -14.13 19.24 -10.64
C LEU A 399 -13.94 20.40 -11.61
N ASN A 400 -14.17 20.15 -12.91
CA ASN A 400 -13.90 21.13 -13.97
C ASN A 400 -15.16 21.82 -14.52
N GLY A 401 -16.35 21.41 -14.07
CA GLY A 401 -17.66 21.83 -14.58
C GLY A 401 -18.16 23.17 -14.04
N ASN A 402 -17.61 23.65 -12.91
CA ASN A 402 -17.89 24.99 -12.40
C ASN A 402 -17.14 26.10 -13.15
N TYR A 403 -16.25 25.75 -14.09
CA TYR A 403 -15.49 26.73 -14.89
C TYR A 403 -16.17 27.12 -16.22
N ASN A 404 -17.33 26.53 -16.55
CA ASN A 404 -18.02 26.73 -17.83
C ASN A 404 -19.42 27.34 -17.73
N TYR A 405 -19.79 27.99 -16.61
CA TYR A 405 -20.95 28.88 -16.60
C TYR A 405 -20.52 30.28 -17.08
N LYS A 406 -20.32 30.42 -18.40
CA LYS A 406 -20.56 31.73 -19.02
C LYS A 406 -22.07 31.90 -19.07
N ASP A 407 -22.61 32.57 -18.07
CA ASP A 407 -23.96 33.12 -18.13
C ASP A 407 -24.04 34.01 -19.37
N ASN A 408 -24.69 33.51 -20.41
CA ASN A 408 -25.10 34.32 -21.56
C ASN A 408 -26.40 35.08 -21.26
N ASN A 409 -26.69 35.42 -20.00
CA ASN A 409 -27.85 36.22 -19.61
C ASN A 409 -27.66 36.80 -18.20
N HIS A 410 -26.99 37.94 -18.07
CA HIS A 410 -27.43 38.97 -17.12
C HIS A 410 -26.82 40.33 -17.49
N GLU A 411 -27.70 41.22 -17.95
CA GLU A 411 -27.47 42.66 -17.97
C GLU A 411 -27.27 43.16 -16.53
N ASP A 412 -26.31 44.08 -16.40
CA ASP A 412 -26.19 45.14 -15.42
C ASP A 412 -26.60 44.86 -13.96
N TYR A 413 -25.61 44.57 -13.09
CA TYR A 413 -25.53 45.21 -11.77
C TYR A 413 -24.07 45.28 -11.30
N ASN A 414 -23.56 46.51 -11.20
CA ASN A 414 -22.29 46.84 -10.56
C ASN A 414 -22.39 46.57 -9.05
N TYR A 415 -21.49 45.72 -8.53
CA TYR A 415 -21.13 45.73 -7.12
C TYR A 415 -19.60 45.81 -7.04
N GLU A 416 -19.11 47.00 -6.72
CA GLU A 416 -17.70 47.27 -6.44
C GLU A 416 -17.30 46.72 -5.06
N ASP A 417 -16.01 46.42 -4.94
CA ASP A 417 -15.24 46.20 -3.71
C ASP A 417 -15.50 44.93 -2.89
N TYR A 418 -14.65 43.92 -3.12
CA TYR A 418 -13.75 43.38 -2.09
C TYR A 418 -12.48 42.82 -2.76
N ASN A 419 -11.35 43.50 -2.56
CA ASN A 419 -10.02 43.03 -2.95
C ASN A 419 -9.64 41.78 -2.14
N HIS A 420 -9.71 40.61 -2.79
CA HIS A 420 -8.94 39.43 -2.38
C HIS A 420 -7.76 39.30 -3.34
N GLU A 421 -6.58 39.64 -2.85
CA GLU A 421 -5.31 39.47 -3.55
C GLU A 421 -5.10 37.99 -3.96
N ASP A 422 -4.87 37.79 -5.26
CA ASP A 422 -4.11 36.72 -5.90
C ASP A 422 -4.26 35.29 -5.35
N ASN A 423 -5.40 34.64 -5.63
CA ASN A 423 -5.49 33.18 -5.73
C ASN A 423 -5.86 32.78 -7.16
N ASP A 424 -4.92 32.94 -8.08
CA ASP A 424 -5.05 32.50 -9.48
C ASP A 424 -4.85 30.98 -9.59
N CYS A 425 -5.72 30.21 -8.93
CA CYS A 425 -5.84 28.76 -9.12
C CYS A 425 -7.09 28.44 -9.95
N ASN A 426 -7.23 29.11 -11.10
CA ASN A 426 -8.29 28.87 -12.09
C ASN A 426 -7.96 27.74 -13.08
N ASP A 427 -6.92 26.94 -12.81
CA ASP A 427 -6.45 25.89 -13.72
C ASP A 427 -7.27 24.59 -13.57
N GLU A 428 -7.73 24.06 -14.70
CA GLU A 428 -8.34 22.73 -14.83
C GLU A 428 -7.48 21.67 -14.12
N ILE A 429 -8.12 20.78 -13.35
CA ILE A 429 -7.42 19.68 -12.67
C ILE A 429 -7.47 18.46 -13.58
N PRO A 430 -6.36 18.08 -14.25
CA PRO A 430 -6.35 16.91 -15.08
C PRO A 430 -6.49 15.64 -14.23
N VAL A 431 -7.42 14.77 -14.66
CA VAL A 431 -7.69 13.49 -14.03
C VAL A 431 -7.09 12.36 -14.85
N TYR A 432 -6.17 11.60 -14.25
CA TYR A 432 -5.51 10.46 -14.88
C TYR A 432 -6.01 9.14 -14.31
N ILE A 433 -6.18 8.17 -15.21
CA ILE A 433 -6.63 6.83 -14.88
C ILE A 433 -5.41 5.93 -14.70
N VAL A 434 -5.28 5.32 -13.52
CA VAL A 434 -4.15 4.44 -13.17
C VAL A 434 -4.60 3.00 -12.96
N SER A 435 -3.97 2.08 -13.69
CA SER A 435 -4.02 0.65 -13.36
C SER A 435 -2.95 0.28 -12.33
N HIS A 436 -1.81 0.99 -12.36
CA HIS A 436 -0.70 0.87 -11.43
C HIS A 436 -0.03 2.23 -11.20
N SER A 437 0.51 2.47 -10.00
CA SER A 437 1.15 3.74 -9.62
C SER A 437 2.45 4.07 -10.39
N SER A 438 2.92 3.21 -11.29
CA SER A 438 4.22 3.34 -11.97
C SER A 438 4.20 4.14 -13.26
N SER A 439 3.05 4.33 -13.90
CA SER A 439 2.99 4.90 -15.26
C SER A 439 3.10 6.43 -15.32
N ILE A 440 2.69 7.15 -14.27
CA ILE A 440 2.67 8.62 -14.29
C ILE A 440 4.04 9.22 -14.00
N LEU A 441 4.76 8.61 -13.06
CA LEU A 441 6.04 9.16 -12.59
C LEU A 441 7.16 8.99 -13.62
N SER A 442 6.99 8.12 -14.63
CA SER A 442 8.05 7.84 -15.60
C SER A 442 8.31 8.95 -16.62
N ASN A 443 7.39 9.90 -16.78
CA ASN A 443 7.44 10.94 -17.83
C ASN A 443 7.44 12.37 -17.25
N LEU A 444 7.72 12.53 -15.96
CA LEU A 444 7.76 13.84 -15.30
C LEU A 444 8.96 14.66 -15.78
N THR A 445 8.70 15.90 -16.22
CA THR A 445 9.77 16.88 -16.47
C THR A 445 10.29 17.48 -15.17
N ASN A 446 11.45 18.15 -15.21
CA ASN A 446 11.95 18.90 -14.05
C ASN A 446 10.98 20.01 -13.62
N ASP A 447 10.30 20.65 -14.59
CA ASP A 447 9.24 21.62 -14.32
C ASP A 447 8.10 20.98 -13.53
N ASP A 448 7.61 19.80 -13.98
CA ASP A 448 6.54 19.07 -13.30
C ASP A 448 6.92 18.73 -11.85
N LYS A 449 8.16 18.26 -11.60
CA LYS A 449 8.64 17.97 -10.24
C LYS A 449 8.64 19.19 -9.31
N THR A 450 8.74 20.39 -9.86
CA THR A 450 8.75 21.65 -9.07
C THR A 450 7.39 22.34 -8.99
N ASN A 451 6.49 22.11 -9.94
CA ASN A 451 5.21 22.84 -10.03
C ASN A 451 3.97 21.99 -9.76
N VAL A 452 4.08 20.66 -9.81
CA VAL A 452 2.94 19.75 -9.64
C VAL A 452 2.86 19.23 -8.21
N SER A 453 1.65 19.16 -7.69
CA SER A 453 1.26 18.32 -6.56
C SER A 453 0.22 17.29 -7.02
N ILE A 454 0.17 16.14 -6.34
CA ILE A 454 -0.64 15.00 -6.77
C ILE A 454 -1.62 14.58 -5.67
N ILE A 455 -2.88 14.41 -6.05
CA ILE A 455 -3.90 13.74 -5.25
C ILE A 455 -3.99 12.29 -5.75
N GLY A 456 -3.59 11.34 -4.92
CA GLY A 456 -3.65 9.92 -5.21
C GLY A 456 -4.86 9.27 -4.55
N VAL A 457 -5.74 8.66 -5.36
CA VAL A 457 -6.83 7.82 -4.86
C VAL A 457 -6.44 6.33 -4.95
N ALA A 458 -6.55 5.59 -3.85
CA ALA A 458 -6.26 4.17 -3.84
C ALA A 458 -7.05 3.40 -2.76
N CYS A 459 -6.95 2.08 -2.79
CA CYS A 459 -7.33 1.24 -1.65
C CYS A 459 -6.32 1.39 -0.50
N ILE A 460 -6.76 1.14 0.73
CA ILE A 460 -5.98 1.34 1.97
C ILE A 460 -4.54 0.84 1.84
N ASN A 461 -4.34 -0.42 1.43
CA ASN A 461 -3.03 -1.08 1.38
C ASN A 461 -2.00 -0.47 0.40
N ASN A 462 -2.41 0.45 -0.47
CA ASN A 462 -1.52 1.08 -1.45
C ASN A 462 -1.15 2.54 -1.11
N LEU A 463 -1.72 3.12 -0.06
CA LEU A 463 -1.61 4.56 0.19
C LEU A 463 -0.20 4.97 0.63
N ILE A 464 0.39 4.27 1.61
CA ILE A 464 1.74 4.60 2.10
C ILE A 464 2.78 4.44 0.97
N GLU A 465 2.82 3.27 0.34
CA GLU A 465 3.74 3.00 -0.78
C GLU A 465 3.54 3.99 -1.93
N GLY A 466 2.28 4.33 -2.26
CA GLY A 466 1.97 5.32 -3.29
C GLY A 466 2.45 6.72 -2.92
N GLY A 467 2.20 7.15 -1.69
CA GLY A 467 2.60 8.46 -1.17
C GLY A 467 4.12 8.64 -1.16
N TRP A 468 4.85 7.69 -0.57
CA TRP A 468 6.33 7.72 -0.57
C TRP A 468 6.92 7.63 -1.97
N LYS A 469 6.29 6.88 -2.87
CA LYS A 469 6.72 6.85 -4.28
C LYS A 469 6.61 8.23 -4.92
N ILE A 470 5.52 8.95 -4.71
CA ILE A 470 5.30 10.28 -5.25
C ILE A 470 6.27 11.28 -4.60
N SER A 471 6.41 11.26 -3.28
CA SER A 471 7.30 12.17 -2.54
C SER A 471 8.78 11.96 -2.88
N SER A 472 9.22 10.73 -3.15
CA SER A 472 10.60 10.45 -3.60
C SER A 472 10.96 11.08 -4.95
N HIS A 473 9.98 11.56 -5.72
CA HIS A 473 10.19 12.33 -6.94
C HIS A 473 10.15 13.86 -6.70
N GLY A 474 10.10 14.30 -5.45
CA GLY A 474 10.01 15.71 -5.04
C GLY A 474 8.60 16.31 -5.21
N ILE A 475 7.59 15.47 -5.40
CA ILE A 475 6.20 15.88 -5.61
C ILE A 475 5.43 15.67 -4.31
N PRO A 476 4.76 16.70 -3.75
CA PRO A 476 3.94 16.53 -2.56
C PRO A 476 2.66 15.73 -2.87
N PRO A 477 2.41 14.59 -2.19
CA PRO A 477 1.17 13.85 -2.32
C PRO A 477 0.07 14.34 -1.35
N GLN A 478 -1.17 14.08 -1.74
CA GLN A 478 -2.32 13.93 -0.83
C GLN A 478 -3.00 12.60 -1.14
N CYS A 479 -3.30 11.85 -0.11
CA CYS A 479 -3.87 10.51 -0.12
C CYS A 479 -5.38 10.58 0.17
N VAL A 480 -6.19 10.14 -0.81
CA VAL A 480 -7.64 9.99 -0.65
C VAL A 480 -8.00 8.51 -0.78
N ILE A 481 -8.87 8.03 0.09
CA ILE A 481 -9.17 6.60 0.20
C ILE A 481 -10.45 6.29 -0.56
N LEU A 482 -10.44 5.19 -1.32
CA LEU A 482 -11.66 4.59 -1.85
C LEU A 482 -12.59 4.20 -0.70
N ASP A 483 -13.90 4.42 -0.82
CA ASP A 483 -14.84 4.11 0.26
C ASP A 483 -14.89 2.61 0.55
N TYR A 484 -14.66 1.77 -0.45
CA TYR A 484 -14.59 0.31 -0.32
C TYR A 484 -13.80 -0.32 -1.47
N VAL A 485 -13.36 -1.56 -1.29
CA VAL A 485 -12.70 -2.31 -2.36
C VAL A 485 -13.71 -2.92 -3.35
N GLY A 486 -13.36 -2.92 -4.64
CA GLY A 486 -14.22 -3.51 -5.67
C GLY A 486 -13.51 -4.02 -6.93
N CYS A 487 -12.17 -4.01 -6.95
CA CYS A 487 -11.44 -4.45 -8.14
C CYS A 487 -11.45 -5.97 -8.27
N LYS A 488 -11.81 -6.46 -9.46
CA LYS A 488 -11.84 -7.90 -9.78
C LYS A 488 -10.48 -8.57 -9.55
N LYS A 489 -9.40 -7.82 -9.79
CA LYS A 489 -8.05 -8.35 -9.69
C LYS A 489 -7.74 -8.87 -8.27
N HIS A 490 -8.12 -8.11 -7.24
CA HIS A 490 -7.64 -8.38 -5.87
C HIS A 490 -8.75 -8.77 -4.88
N TRP A 491 -10.01 -8.40 -5.13
CA TRP A 491 -11.01 -8.41 -4.05
C TRP A 491 -12.28 -9.17 -4.38
N THR A 492 -12.71 -9.16 -5.65
CA THR A 492 -14.05 -9.64 -6.01
C THR A 492 -14.03 -10.49 -7.29
N PRO A 493 -14.97 -11.45 -7.48
CA PRO A 493 -15.06 -12.20 -8.74
C PRO A 493 -15.45 -11.33 -9.95
N LYS A 494 -16.15 -10.21 -9.70
CA LYS A 494 -16.63 -9.25 -10.68
C LYS A 494 -16.26 -7.84 -10.23
N ASN A 495 -15.94 -6.95 -11.17
CA ASN A 495 -15.67 -5.55 -10.82
C ASN A 495 -16.92 -4.92 -10.21
N ILE A 496 -16.77 -4.42 -8.98
CA ILE A 496 -17.72 -3.53 -8.32
C ILE A 496 -17.16 -2.13 -8.47
N GLN A 497 -17.95 -1.24 -9.06
CA GLN A 497 -17.54 0.13 -9.24
C GLN A 497 -17.45 0.79 -7.86
N THR A 498 -16.25 1.20 -7.46
CA THR A 498 -16.00 1.82 -6.16
C THR A 498 -16.16 3.35 -6.23
N THR A 499 -16.41 3.97 -5.07
CA THR A 499 -16.63 5.41 -4.89
C THR A 499 -15.56 6.02 -3.99
N ILE A 500 -15.59 7.34 -3.88
CA ILE A 500 -14.84 8.12 -2.89
C ILE A 500 -15.77 9.16 -2.28
N ASN A 501 -15.44 9.61 -1.07
CA ASN A 501 -16.04 10.81 -0.51
C ASN A 501 -15.65 12.04 -1.33
N PHE A 502 -16.61 12.54 -2.14
CA PHE A 502 -16.39 13.69 -3.01
C PHE A 502 -16.15 14.99 -2.24
N ASN A 503 -16.78 15.18 -1.08
CA ASN A 503 -16.56 16.36 -0.22
C ASN A 503 -15.11 16.40 0.28
N LYS A 504 -14.55 15.26 0.69
CA LYS A 504 -13.13 15.19 1.06
C LYS A 504 -12.23 15.53 -0.12
N LEU A 505 -12.53 15.00 -1.31
CA LEU A 505 -11.75 15.33 -2.51
C LEU A 505 -11.77 16.83 -2.79
N GLN A 506 -12.96 17.46 -2.76
CA GLN A 506 -13.10 18.91 -2.96
C GLN A 506 -12.37 19.73 -1.91
N ASN A 507 -12.37 19.31 -0.64
CA ASN A 507 -11.63 20.00 0.43
C ASN A 507 -10.11 19.81 0.32
N THR A 508 -9.65 18.81 -0.42
CA THR A 508 -8.21 18.51 -0.61
C THR A 508 -7.63 19.28 -1.79
N VAL A 509 -8.43 19.45 -2.85
CA VAL A 509 -8.15 20.33 -3.99
C VAL A 509 -8.07 21.77 -3.51
#